data_AF-A0A1D9P466-F1
#
_entry.id   AF-A0A1D9P466-F1
#
_cell.length_a   1.000
_cell.length_b   1.000
_cell.length_c   1.000
_cell.angle_alpha   90.00
_cell.angle_beta   90.00
_cell.angle_gamma   90.00
#
_symmetry.space_group_name_H-M   'P 1'
#
loop_
_entity.id
_entity.type
_entity.pdbx_description
1 polymer ?
#
loop_
_entity_poly.entity_id
_entity_poly.type
_entity_poly.pdbx_seq_one_letter_code
_entity_poly.pdbx_strand_id
1 'polypeptide(L)'
;MNILFLDWKSIGNEDLIQAAKKLGISVTTYAFDNHIDDDDKDFMEKFKEDIGKLNFDFVLSFNYFPVVSKVCNELGVKYAAWVYDNPAVRLFSYTLINKCNYVFVFDSQMYELFASQGFKNVFYLPMAAPVERYDSITVTGDMAKKYGGDISFVGQLYTEDHTYYDRLEGKISDYTKGYLEGLISTQMELQGVNIIESSLTERAIAEMEKVLEIKPGYDSVATYEYLYANYVINRKITALERSSFIREIGQKHPVNLYTKDKTFCAEGVDNRGEADYYVEMPIVFKTSAINLNISLRSIQKGIPLRAMDIMGCGGFLLSNYQEDYLRFFVPGEDFVYYESKKDLLDKIDYYLIHEDERLDIARRGHDKVLADHTYEGRLQEIIDIVTME
;
A
#
# COMPACT_ATOMS: atom_id res chain seq x y z
N MET A 1 -20.27 4.62 -21.53
CA MET A 1 -18.85 4.75 -21.19
C MET A 1 -18.20 3.38 -21.21
N ASN A 2 -17.02 3.27 -21.79
CA ASN A 2 -16.20 2.07 -21.83
C ASN A 2 -14.76 2.41 -21.39
N ILE A 3 -14.22 1.67 -20.43
CA ILE A 3 -12.86 1.85 -19.92
C ILE A 3 -11.97 0.75 -20.47
N LEU A 4 -10.79 1.11 -21.00
CA LEU A 4 -9.75 0.14 -21.30
C LEU A 4 -8.90 -0.08 -20.04
N PHE A 5 -9.05 -1.21 -19.37
CA PHE A 5 -8.38 -1.51 -18.12
C PHE A 5 -7.14 -2.38 -18.32
N LEU A 6 -5.97 -1.92 -17.85
CA LEU A 6 -4.72 -2.67 -17.90
C LEU A 6 -4.68 -3.73 -16.81
N ASP A 7 -4.89 -4.98 -17.20
CA ASP A 7 -4.97 -6.13 -16.31
C ASP A 7 -3.60 -6.82 -16.17
N TRP A 8 -2.93 -6.51 -15.05
CA TRP A 8 -1.70 -7.18 -14.61
C TRP A 8 -1.90 -8.04 -13.36
N LYS A 9 -3.15 -8.45 -13.07
CA LYS A 9 -3.54 -9.22 -11.87
C LYS A 9 -3.16 -8.55 -10.55
N SER A 10 -3.40 -7.24 -10.48
CA SER A 10 -3.20 -6.46 -9.28
C SER A 10 -4.24 -6.77 -8.19
N ILE A 11 -3.96 -6.38 -6.96
CA ILE A 11 -4.94 -6.46 -5.88
C ILE A 11 -6.05 -5.44 -6.18
N GLY A 12 -7.30 -5.90 -6.23
CA GLY A 12 -8.46 -5.04 -6.51
C GLY A 12 -8.90 -5.01 -7.98
N ASN A 13 -8.25 -5.74 -8.90
CA ASN A 13 -8.71 -5.86 -10.29
C ASN A 13 -10.16 -6.36 -10.38
N GLU A 14 -10.46 -7.45 -9.67
CA GLU A 14 -11.81 -8.03 -9.67
C GLU A 14 -12.83 -7.06 -9.05
N ASP A 15 -12.43 -6.38 -7.97
CA ASP A 15 -13.28 -5.45 -7.23
C ASP A 15 -13.62 -4.21 -8.08
N LEU A 16 -12.64 -3.67 -8.83
CA LEU A 16 -12.84 -2.57 -9.76
C LEU A 16 -13.74 -2.96 -10.94
N ILE A 17 -13.54 -4.15 -11.53
CA ILE A 17 -14.39 -4.65 -12.63
C ILE A 17 -15.82 -4.87 -12.14
N GLN A 18 -16.01 -5.39 -10.93
CA GLN A 18 -17.33 -5.56 -10.33
C GLN A 18 -18.01 -4.21 -10.05
N ALA A 19 -17.27 -3.23 -9.53
CA ALA A 19 -17.77 -1.88 -9.32
C ALA A 19 -18.20 -1.22 -10.63
N ALA A 20 -17.37 -1.32 -11.68
CA ALA A 20 -17.72 -0.81 -13.01
C ALA A 20 -19.02 -1.43 -13.54
N LYS A 21 -19.18 -2.75 -13.39
CA LYS A 21 -20.40 -3.45 -13.79
C LYS A 21 -21.63 -2.93 -13.06
N LYS A 22 -21.54 -2.67 -11.76
CA LYS A 22 -22.65 -2.11 -10.95
C LYS A 22 -23.04 -0.70 -11.37
N LEU A 23 -22.06 0.12 -11.75
CA LEU A 23 -22.26 1.46 -12.28
C LEU A 23 -22.74 1.48 -13.75
N GLY A 24 -22.93 0.31 -14.38
CA GLY A 24 -23.33 0.21 -15.79
C GLY A 24 -22.23 0.63 -16.78
N ILE A 25 -20.97 0.56 -16.35
CA ILE A 25 -19.79 0.92 -17.12
C ILE A 25 -19.22 -0.33 -17.77
N SER A 26 -18.94 -0.26 -19.07
CA SER A 26 -18.25 -1.35 -19.78
C SER A 26 -16.75 -1.28 -19.47
N VAL A 27 -16.13 -2.45 -19.30
CA VAL A 27 -14.68 -2.58 -19.12
C VAL A 27 -14.14 -3.56 -20.15
N THR A 28 -13.25 -3.08 -21.01
CA THR A 28 -12.42 -3.93 -21.88
C THR A 28 -11.09 -4.15 -21.16
N THR A 29 -10.73 -5.40 -20.86
CA THR A 29 -9.43 -5.69 -20.25
C THR A 29 -8.34 -5.83 -21.31
N TYR A 30 -7.15 -5.35 -20.99
CA TYR A 30 -5.94 -5.49 -21.79
C TYR A 30 -4.86 -6.14 -20.93
N ALA A 31 -4.40 -7.34 -21.31
CA ALA A 31 -3.37 -8.05 -20.57
C ALA A 31 -2.06 -7.24 -20.56
N PHE A 32 -1.52 -6.99 -19.37
CA PHE A 32 -0.38 -6.09 -19.19
C PHE A 32 0.67 -6.70 -18.26
N ASP A 33 1.95 -6.48 -18.55
CA ASP A 33 3.06 -6.87 -17.66
C ASP A 33 3.52 -5.65 -16.87
N ASN A 34 3.36 -5.68 -15.55
CA ASN A 34 3.76 -4.58 -14.68
C ASN A 34 5.28 -4.45 -14.50
N HIS A 35 6.08 -5.43 -14.94
CA HIS A 35 7.55 -5.37 -14.94
C HIS A 35 8.13 -4.80 -16.23
N ILE A 36 7.28 -4.34 -17.14
CA ILE A 36 7.71 -3.79 -18.42
C ILE A 36 8.65 -2.59 -18.24
N ASP A 37 9.62 -2.49 -19.15
CA ASP A 37 10.49 -1.33 -19.25
C ASP A 37 9.68 -0.08 -19.64
N ASP A 38 10.03 1.04 -19.02
CA ASP A 38 9.35 2.32 -19.22
C ASP A 38 9.56 2.89 -20.65
N ASP A 39 10.46 2.29 -21.44
CA ASP A 39 10.82 2.61 -22.82
C ASP A 39 10.70 1.43 -23.81
N ASP A 40 9.95 0.38 -23.46
CA ASP A 40 9.78 -0.80 -24.31
C ASP A 40 9.09 -0.45 -25.65
N LYS A 41 9.88 -0.40 -26.73
CA LYS A 41 9.41 0.00 -28.07
C LYS A 41 8.45 -1.00 -28.68
N ASP A 42 8.68 -2.30 -28.48
CA ASP A 42 7.87 -3.36 -29.07
C ASP A 42 6.47 -3.34 -28.45
N PHE A 43 6.40 -3.13 -27.13
CA PHE A 43 5.14 -2.90 -26.46
C PHE A 43 4.48 -1.61 -26.92
N MET A 44 5.20 -0.48 -27.01
CA MET A 44 4.58 0.78 -27.41
C MET A 44 3.90 0.68 -28.78
N GLU A 45 4.59 0.09 -29.78
CA GLU A 45 4.04 -0.11 -31.12
C GLU A 45 2.84 -1.07 -31.09
N LYS A 46 2.96 -2.20 -30.39
CA LYS A 46 1.87 -3.17 -30.27
C LYS A 46 0.66 -2.59 -29.56
N PHE A 47 0.87 -1.93 -28.42
CA PHE A 47 -0.19 -1.33 -27.62
C PHE A 47 -0.93 -0.28 -28.43
N LYS A 48 -0.20 0.58 -29.15
CA LYS A 48 -0.76 1.56 -30.09
C LYS A 48 -1.62 0.91 -31.17
N GLU A 49 -1.13 -0.15 -31.80
CA GLU A 49 -1.89 -0.89 -32.82
C GLU A 49 -3.16 -1.52 -32.25
N ASP A 50 -3.06 -2.14 -31.08
CA ASP A 50 -4.16 -2.87 -30.44
C ASP A 50 -5.26 -1.90 -29.98
N ILE A 51 -4.90 -0.82 -29.27
CA ILE A 51 -5.90 0.14 -28.78
C ILE A 51 -6.54 0.96 -29.90
N GLY A 52 -5.82 1.17 -31.02
CA GLY A 52 -6.41 1.81 -32.21
C GLY A 52 -7.57 1.04 -32.84
N LYS A 53 -7.76 -0.24 -32.49
CA LYS A 53 -8.86 -1.10 -32.95
C LYS A 53 -10.03 -1.15 -31.95
N LEU A 54 -9.88 -0.55 -30.77
CA LEU A 54 -10.84 -0.63 -29.68
C LEU A 54 -11.63 0.69 -29.56
N ASN A 55 -12.87 0.59 -29.09
CA ASN A 55 -13.69 1.76 -28.76
C ASN A 55 -13.76 1.92 -27.24
N PHE A 56 -13.14 2.96 -26.68
CA PHE A 56 -13.10 3.24 -25.25
C PHE A 56 -12.92 4.75 -25.02
N ASP A 57 -13.26 5.22 -23.82
CA ASP A 57 -13.22 6.64 -23.46
C ASP A 57 -11.86 7.05 -22.86
N PHE A 58 -11.26 6.18 -22.04
CA PHE A 58 -9.93 6.37 -21.45
C PHE A 58 -9.29 5.03 -21.03
N VAL A 59 -7.96 5.05 -20.85
CA VAL A 59 -7.19 3.93 -20.29
C VAL A 59 -7.14 4.06 -18.77
N LEU A 60 -7.34 2.95 -18.05
CA LEU A 60 -7.21 2.89 -16.59
C LEU A 60 -6.23 1.81 -16.17
N SER A 61 -5.39 2.08 -15.18
CA SER A 61 -4.56 1.06 -14.53
C SER A 61 -4.47 1.27 -13.03
N PHE A 62 -4.23 0.20 -12.29
CA PHE A 62 -3.58 0.31 -10.99
C PHE A 62 -2.10 0.56 -11.19
N ASN A 63 -1.56 1.51 -10.43
CA ASN A 63 -0.23 2.12 -10.60
C ASN A 63 -0.05 2.87 -11.93
N TYR A 64 0.94 3.76 -11.95
CA TYR A 64 1.29 4.58 -13.11
C TYR A 64 2.42 3.94 -13.92
N PHE A 65 2.28 3.91 -15.24
CA PHE A 65 3.25 3.35 -16.17
C PHE A 65 3.67 4.39 -17.21
N PRO A 66 4.95 4.86 -17.21
CA PRO A 66 5.46 5.82 -18.18
C PRO A 66 5.28 5.39 -19.63
N VAL A 67 5.48 4.10 -19.93
CA VAL A 67 5.32 3.53 -21.27
C VAL A 67 3.88 3.68 -21.80
N VAL A 68 2.88 3.55 -20.93
CA VAL A 68 1.46 3.75 -21.26
C VAL A 68 1.18 5.23 -21.50
N SER A 69 1.69 6.10 -20.63
CA SER A 69 1.59 7.56 -20.77
C SER A 69 2.19 8.05 -22.10
N LYS A 70 3.32 7.51 -22.55
CA LYS A 70 3.94 7.85 -23.84
C LYS A 70 2.99 7.55 -25.01
N VAL A 71 2.39 6.35 -25.06
CA VAL A 71 1.45 5.96 -26.13
C VAL A 71 0.15 6.77 -26.05
N CYS A 72 -0.43 6.91 -24.85
CA CYS A 72 -1.66 7.68 -24.66
C CYS A 72 -1.49 9.15 -25.04
N ASN A 73 -0.35 9.76 -24.68
CA ASN A 73 -0.02 11.13 -25.06
C ASN A 73 0.13 11.28 -26.57
N GLU A 74 0.77 10.33 -27.25
CA GLU A 74 0.91 10.34 -28.71
C GLU A 74 -0.45 10.26 -29.42
N LEU A 75 -1.36 9.43 -28.92
CA LEU A 75 -2.69 9.23 -29.52
C LEU A 75 -3.74 10.25 -29.06
N GLY A 76 -3.42 11.12 -28.10
CA GLY A 76 -4.40 12.06 -27.50
C GLY A 76 -5.49 11.36 -26.66
N VAL A 77 -5.17 10.20 -26.08
CA VAL A 77 -6.06 9.38 -25.27
C VAL A 77 -5.84 9.70 -23.79
N LYS A 78 -6.91 9.89 -23.00
CA LYS A 78 -6.81 10.09 -21.54
C LYS A 78 -6.32 8.80 -20.85
N TYR A 79 -5.43 8.94 -19.87
CA TYR A 79 -4.85 7.86 -19.08
C TYR A 79 -5.02 8.12 -17.58
N ALA A 80 -5.88 7.34 -16.93
CA ALA A 80 -6.07 7.34 -15.50
C ALA A 80 -5.20 6.26 -14.82
N ALA A 81 -4.52 6.61 -13.74
CA ALA A 81 -3.71 5.67 -12.95
C ALA A 81 -4.05 5.82 -11.47
N TRP A 82 -4.57 4.76 -10.84
CA TRP A 82 -4.82 4.73 -9.40
C TRP A 82 -3.70 4.00 -8.68
N VAL A 83 -2.87 4.74 -7.98
CA VAL A 83 -1.63 4.28 -7.36
C VAL A 83 -1.91 3.88 -5.92
N TYR A 84 -1.57 2.63 -5.58
CA TYR A 84 -1.69 2.10 -4.21
C TYR A 84 -0.35 1.72 -3.60
N ASP A 85 0.74 1.75 -4.38
CA ASP A 85 2.08 1.49 -3.91
C ASP A 85 2.77 2.79 -3.46
N ASN A 86 3.53 2.72 -2.37
CA ASN A 86 4.48 3.76 -1.97
C ASN A 86 5.70 3.07 -1.35
N PRO A 87 6.92 3.20 -1.92
CA PRO A 87 7.32 4.14 -2.96
C PRO A 87 6.78 3.83 -4.36
N ALA A 88 6.38 4.88 -5.08
CA ALA A 88 5.94 4.83 -6.47
C ALA A 88 6.92 5.55 -7.40
N VAL A 89 8.11 4.98 -7.64
CA VAL A 89 9.20 5.63 -8.41
C VAL A 89 8.80 6.05 -9.81
N ARG A 90 7.94 5.27 -10.48
CA ARG A 90 7.47 5.57 -11.83
C ARG A 90 6.75 6.94 -11.93
N LEU A 91 6.22 7.46 -10.82
CA LEU A 91 5.65 8.81 -10.79
C LEU A 91 6.70 9.91 -10.98
N PHE A 92 7.96 9.64 -10.69
CA PHE A 92 9.06 10.59 -10.92
C PHE A 92 9.57 10.55 -12.37
N SER A 93 8.88 9.89 -13.31
CA SER A 93 9.19 10.00 -14.74
C SER A 93 8.78 11.37 -15.27
N TYR A 94 9.56 11.96 -16.19
CA TYR A 94 9.16 13.20 -16.86
C TYR A 94 7.79 13.07 -17.55
N THR A 95 7.40 11.86 -17.97
CA THR A 95 6.12 11.58 -18.63
C THR A 95 4.92 11.96 -17.78
N LEU A 96 5.07 12.12 -16.46
CA LEU A 96 4.01 12.59 -15.59
C LEU A 96 3.46 13.95 -16.05
N ILE A 97 4.27 14.81 -16.69
CA ILE A 97 3.82 16.12 -17.21
C ILE A 97 2.87 16.01 -18.41
N ASN A 98 2.74 14.84 -19.02
CA ASN A 98 1.87 14.65 -20.18
C ASN A 98 0.42 14.96 -19.81
N LYS A 99 -0.25 15.74 -20.67
CA LYS A 99 -1.61 16.23 -20.42
C LYS A 99 -2.66 15.12 -20.45
N CYS A 100 -2.33 13.96 -21.00
CA CYS A 100 -3.23 12.80 -21.00
C CYS A 100 -3.43 12.20 -19.61
N ASN A 101 -2.51 12.42 -18.67
CA ASN A 101 -2.51 11.70 -17.39
C ASN A 101 -3.54 12.27 -16.41
N TYR A 102 -4.15 11.37 -15.64
CA TYR A 102 -4.94 11.64 -14.44
C TYR A 102 -4.50 10.64 -13.38
N VAL A 103 -3.63 11.05 -12.47
CA VAL A 103 -2.98 10.15 -11.52
C VAL A 103 -3.57 10.36 -10.13
N PHE A 104 -4.00 9.28 -9.50
CA PHE A 104 -4.64 9.28 -8.19
C PHE A 104 -3.72 8.58 -7.19
N VAL A 105 -3.28 9.30 -6.15
CA VAL A 105 -2.38 8.78 -5.10
C VAL A 105 -3.10 8.73 -3.76
N PHE A 106 -2.91 7.63 -3.01
CA PHE A 106 -3.58 7.40 -1.74
C PHE A 106 -2.88 8.03 -0.52
N ASP A 107 -1.61 8.45 -0.67
CA ASP A 107 -0.82 9.08 0.38
C ASP A 107 -0.82 10.59 0.19
N SER A 108 -1.44 11.34 1.11
CA SER A 108 -1.53 12.79 0.99
C SER A 108 -0.18 13.48 1.00
N GLN A 109 0.86 12.89 1.61
CA GLN A 109 2.21 13.44 1.56
C GLN A 109 2.78 13.43 0.14
N MET A 110 2.47 12.37 -0.63
CA MET A 110 2.89 12.25 -2.03
C MET A 110 2.08 13.19 -2.92
N TYR A 111 0.78 13.34 -2.66
CA TYR A 111 -0.04 14.35 -3.33
C TYR A 111 0.50 15.77 -3.09
N GLU A 112 0.77 16.14 -1.83
CA GLU A 112 1.31 17.45 -1.46
C GLU A 112 2.65 17.75 -2.14
N LEU A 113 3.52 16.74 -2.27
CA LEU A 113 4.78 16.86 -3.01
C LEU A 113 4.53 17.31 -4.46
N PHE A 114 3.70 16.60 -5.22
CA PHE A 114 3.43 16.95 -6.61
C PHE A 114 2.61 18.24 -6.76
N ALA A 115 1.62 18.46 -5.88
CA ALA A 115 0.81 19.68 -5.88
C ALA A 115 1.67 20.92 -5.62
N SER A 116 2.62 20.85 -4.68
CA SER A 116 3.55 21.96 -4.39
C SER A 116 4.47 22.31 -5.58
N GLN A 117 4.70 21.36 -6.49
CA GLN A 117 5.46 21.55 -7.73
C GLN A 117 4.58 22.01 -8.91
N GLY A 118 3.27 22.20 -8.70
CA GLY A 118 2.34 22.74 -9.68
C GLY A 118 1.69 21.69 -10.60
N PHE A 119 1.84 20.39 -10.31
CA PHE A 119 1.10 19.35 -11.04
C PHE A 119 -0.40 19.50 -10.78
N LYS A 120 -1.18 19.54 -11.86
CA LYS A 120 -2.65 19.65 -11.83
C LYS A 120 -3.36 18.34 -12.16
N ASN A 121 -2.59 17.36 -12.62
CA ASN A 121 -3.04 16.06 -13.07
C ASN A 121 -2.74 14.94 -12.05
N VAL A 122 -2.31 15.32 -10.84
CA VAL A 122 -2.16 14.41 -9.69
C VAL A 122 -3.22 14.78 -8.66
N PHE A 123 -3.95 13.79 -8.20
CA PHE A 123 -5.10 13.93 -7.31
C PHE A 123 -4.91 13.03 -6.09
N TYR A 124 -5.37 13.51 -4.94
CA TYR A 124 -5.45 12.68 -3.75
C TYR A 124 -6.73 11.83 -3.79
N LEU A 125 -6.59 10.51 -3.70
CA LEU A 125 -7.71 9.57 -3.64
C LEU A 125 -7.36 8.35 -2.76
N PRO A 126 -7.96 8.23 -1.57
CA PRO A 126 -7.76 7.08 -0.69
C PRO A 126 -8.15 5.76 -1.37
N MET A 127 -7.61 4.66 -0.84
CA MET A 127 -8.01 3.30 -1.25
C MET A 127 -9.47 3.00 -0.90
N ALA A 128 -9.98 1.90 -1.46
CA ALA A 128 -11.33 1.40 -1.22
C ALA A 128 -11.33 -0.03 -0.69
N ALA A 129 -12.49 -0.47 -0.20
CA ALA A 129 -12.77 -1.85 0.15
C ALA A 129 -14.07 -2.33 -0.54
N PRO A 130 -14.13 -3.56 -1.07
CA PRO A 130 -15.33 -4.16 -1.66
C PRO A 130 -16.27 -4.73 -0.58
N VAL A 131 -16.84 -3.85 0.25
CA VAL A 131 -17.57 -4.24 1.46
C VAL A 131 -18.69 -5.25 1.20
N GLU A 132 -19.48 -5.07 0.15
CA GLU A 132 -20.55 -6.04 -0.20
C GLU A 132 -20.01 -7.45 -0.46
N ARG A 133 -18.82 -7.57 -1.06
CA ARG A 133 -18.16 -8.88 -1.26
C ARG A 133 -17.80 -9.47 0.09
N TYR A 134 -17.21 -8.68 0.98
CA TYR A 134 -16.86 -9.14 2.32
C TYR A 134 -18.09 -9.57 3.11
N ASP A 135 -19.18 -8.84 3.04
CA ASP A 135 -20.45 -9.16 3.74
C ASP A 135 -21.14 -10.40 3.19
N SER A 136 -20.91 -10.73 1.91
CA SER A 136 -21.42 -11.97 1.32
C SER A 136 -20.72 -13.23 1.85
N ILE A 137 -19.56 -13.10 2.52
CA ILE A 137 -18.78 -14.23 3.03
C ILE A 137 -19.40 -14.72 4.34
N THR A 138 -20.03 -15.89 4.29
CA THR A 138 -20.52 -16.58 5.50
C THR A 138 -19.39 -17.35 6.17
N VAL A 139 -19.01 -16.92 7.38
CA VAL A 139 -17.98 -17.59 8.18
C VAL A 139 -18.58 -18.80 8.89
N THR A 140 -18.07 -20.00 8.59
CA THR A 140 -18.43 -21.24 9.30
C THR A 140 -17.58 -21.43 10.56
N GLY A 141 -18.03 -22.28 11.50
CA GLY A 141 -17.25 -22.61 12.69
C GLY A 141 -15.88 -23.21 12.38
N ASP A 142 -15.78 -24.04 11.33
CA ASP A 142 -14.51 -24.63 10.89
C ASP A 142 -13.56 -23.58 10.30
N MET A 143 -14.10 -22.61 9.55
CA MET A 143 -13.33 -21.47 9.04
C MET A 143 -12.82 -20.59 10.19
N ALA A 144 -13.68 -20.23 11.14
CA ALA A 144 -13.28 -19.44 12.31
C ALA A 144 -12.22 -20.16 13.15
N LYS A 145 -12.32 -21.48 13.31
CA LYS A 145 -11.30 -22.27 14.00
C LYS A 145 -9.97 -22.34 13.24
N LYS A 146 -10.02 -22.38 11.90
CA LYS A 146 -8.82 -22.47 11.04
C LYS A 146 -8.10 -21.12 10.92
N TYR A 147 -8.84 -20.03 10.80
CA TYR A 147 -8.28 -18.72 10.45
C TYR A 147 -8.33 -17.68 11.59
N GLY A 148 -9.22 -17.85 12.56
CA GLY A 148 -9.38 -16.91 13.67
C GLY A 148 -8.31 -17.02 14.74
N GLY A 149 -8.35 -16.07 15.68
CA GLY A 149 -7.51 -16.00 16.87
C GLY A 149 -7.60 -14.66 17.59
N ASP A 150 -6.79 -14.46 18.62
CA ASP A 150 -6.84 -13.22 19.40
C ASP A 150 -6.23 -12.06 18.61
N ILE A 151 -5.09 -12.28 17.98
CA ILE A 151 -4.36 -11.25 17.23
C ILE A 151 -3.93 -11.83 15.89
N SER A 152 -4.11 -11.05 14.81
CA SER A 152 -3.56 -11.41 13.50
C SER A 152 -2.78 -10.27 12.86
N PHE A 153 -1.81 -10.66 12.02
CA PHE A 153 -1.17 -9.78 11.06
C PHE A 153 -1.15 -10.48 9.70
N VAL A 154 -1.67 -9.82 8.66
CA VAL A 154 -1.67 -10.33 7.28
C VAL A 154 -0.81 -9.43 6.39
N GLY A 155 0.34 -9.92 5.92
CA GLY A 155 1.18 -9.14 5.03
C GLY A 155 2.63 -9.59 4.99
N GLN A 156 3.44 -8.89 4.18
CA GLN A 156 4.87 -9.13 4.10
C GLN A 156 5.58 -8.68 5.38
N LEU A 157 6.71 -9.31 5.71
CA LEU A 157 7.61 -8.82 6.75
C LEU A 157 8.79 -8.03 6.18
N TYR A 158 9.00 -8.05 4.85
CA TYR A 158 10.18 -7.49 4.18
C TYR A 158 11.51 -8.05 4.70
N THR A 159 11.48 -9.32 5.09
CA THR A 159 12.59 -10.13 5.61
C THR A 159 13.07 -11.13 4.55
N GLU A 160 12.78 -10.89 3.27
CA GLU A 160 13.23 -11.78 2.19
C GLU A 160 14.76 -11.88 2.17
N ASP A 161 15.29 -13.04 1.77
CA ASP A 161 16.74 -13.23 1.65
C ASP A 161 17.36 -12.14 0.76
N HIS A 162 18.50 -11.63 1.20
CA HIS A 162 19.27 -10.60 0.49
C HIS A 162 18.48 -9.30 0.23
N THR A 163 17.83 -8.75 1.26
CA THR A 163 17.30 -7.37 1.20
C THR A 163 18.39 -6.37 0.80
N TYR A 164 18.01 -5.22 0.24
CA TYR A 164 19.00 -4.21 -0.17
C TYR A 164 19.90 -3.76 0.98
N TYR A 165 19.34 -3.60 2.18
CA TYR A 165 20.14 -3.21 3.34
C TYR A 165 21.16 -4.30 3.73
N ASP A 166 20.75 -5.56 3.76
CA ASP A 166 21.64 -6.66 4.18
C ASP A 166 22.80 -6.88 3.19
N ARG A 167 22.63 -6.48 1.91
CA ARG A 167 23.72 -6.50 0.92
C ARG A 167 24.85 -5.52 1.22
N LEU A 168 24.61 -4.50 2.07
CA LEU A 168 25.61 -3.52 2.50
C LEU A 168 26.58 -4.08 3.54
N GLU A 169 26.20 -5.16 4.23
CA GLU A 169 26.98 -5.73 5.34
C GLU A 169 28.41 -6.09 4.88
N GLY A 170 29.41 -5.59 5.60
CA GLY A 170 30.82 -5.79 5.31
C GLY A 170 31.34 -5.06 4.04
N LYS A 171 30.52 -4.24 3.38
CA LYS A 171 30.90 -3.54 2.12
C LYS A 171 30.88 -2.01 2.22
N ILE A 172 30.32 -1.46 3.29
CA ILE A 172 30.36 -0.04 3.65
C ILE A 172 31.30 0.17 4.84
N SER A 173 31.73 1.42 5.06
CA SER A 173 32.60 1.75 6.20
C SER A 173 31.86 1.65 7.54
N ASP A 174 32.59 1.35 8.62
CA ASP A 174 32.03 1.28 9.99
C ASP A 174 31.31 2.57 10.39
N TYR A 175 31.82 3.73 9.94
CA TYR A 175 31.17 5.02 10.15
C TYR A 175 29.79 5.07 9.48
N THR A 176 29.69 4.72 8.19
CA THR A 176 28.42 4.75 7.45
C THR A 176 27.45 3.73 8.03
N LYS A 177 27.92 2.53 8.39
CA LYS A 177 27.11 1.51 9.07
C LYS A 177 26.53 2.05 10.38
N GLY A 178 27.37 2.57 11.28
CA GLY A 178 26.92 3.12 12.56
C GLY A 178 25.99 4.34 12.40
N TYR A 179 26.23 5.17 11.38
CA TYR A 179 25.36 6.29 11.04
C TYR A 179 23.95 5.82 10.62
N LEU A 180 23.88 4.85 9.68
CA LEU A 180 22.61 4.30 9.20
C LEU A 180 21.86 3.57 10.32
N GLU A 181 22.56 2.80 11.15
CA GLU A 181 21.98 2.13 12.31
C GLU A 181 21.40 3.13 13.32
N GLY A 182 22.14 4.20 13.64
CA GLY A 182 21.64 5.26 14.51
C GLY A 182 20.41 5.99 13.95
N LEU A 183 20.40 6.25 12.64
CA LEU A 183 19.26 6.85 11.93
C LEU A 183 18.04 5.92 11.95
N ILE A 184 18.22 4.63 11.69
CA ILE A 184 17.19 3.59 11.78
C ILE A 184 16.59 3.54 13.18
N SER A 185 17.43 3.43 14.22
CA SER A 185 16.96 3.39 15.61
C SER A 185 16.20 4.66 15.99
N THR A 186 16.66 5.83 15.55
CA THR A 186 15.96 7.09 15.81
C THR A 186 14.59 7.12 15.16
N GLN A 187 14.48 6.72 13.88
CA GLN A 187 13.21 6.71 13.17
C GLN A 187 12.19 5.72 13.75
N MET A 188 12.64 4.59 14.33
CA MET A 188 11.75 3.61 14.98
C MET A 188 11.01 4.19 16.20
N GLU A 189 11.60 5.19 16.86
CA GLU A 189 10.98 5.90 17.99
C GLU A 189 10.03 7.03 17.55
N LEU A 190 9.97 7.34 16.25
CA LEU A 190 9.17 8.44 15.70
C LEU A 190 7.98 7.90 14.89
N GLN A 191 6.76 8.30 15.26
CA GLN A 191 5.54 8.09 14.49
C GLN A 191 5.04 9.42 13.91
N GLY A 192 4.35 9.38 12.78
CA GLY A 192 3.78 10.58 12.13
C GLY A 192 4.80 11.50 11.44
N VAL A 193 6.10 11.17 11.46
CA VAL A 193 7.14 11.88 10.72
C VAL A 193 8.16 10.88 10.16
N ASN A 194 8.64 11.14 8.95
CA ASN A 194 9.75 10.41 8.34
C ASN A 194 10.95 11.35 8.13
N ILE A 195 12.04 11.10 8.84
CA ILE A 195 13.26 11.93 8.78
C ILE A 195 14.33 11.35 7.85
N ILE A 196 14.13 10.15 7.31
CA ILE A 196 15.18 9.37 6.65
C ILE A 196 15.71 10.10 5.42
N GLU A 197 14.84 10.49 4.48
CA GLU A 197 15.24 11.11 3.22
C GLU A 197 16.08 12.37 3.45
N SER A 198 15.60 13.26 4.32
CA SER A 198 16.30 14.50 4.67
C SER A 198 17.59 14.31 5.48
N SER A 199 17.76 13.14 6.10
CA SER A 199 18.92 12.86 6.94
C SER A 199 20.04 12.17 6.18
N LEU A 200 19.77 11.47 5.07
CA LEU A 200 20.80 10.77 4.33
C LEU A 200 21.91 11.72 3.86
N THR A 201 23.16 11.39 4.21
CA THR A 201 24.33 12.17 3.82
C THR A 201 24.87 11.73 2.47
N GLU A 202 25.50 12.65 1.72
CA GLU A 202 26.18 12.34 0.45
C GLU A 202 27.15 11.15 0.59
N ARG A 203 27.89 11.06 1.70
CA ARG A 203 28.78 9.94 1.99
C ARG A 203 28.03 8.62 2.09
N ALA A 204 26.94 8.59 2.86
CA ALA A 204 26.16 7.37 3.06
C ALA A 204 25.54 6.90 1.73
N ILE A 205 25.00 7.84 0.95
CA ILE A 205 24.45 7.58 -0.38
C ILE A 205 25.52 7.04 -1.31
N ALA A 206 26.69 7.68 -1.40
CA ALA A 206 27.78 7.24 -2.27
C ALA A 206 28.28 5.82 -1.92
N GLU A 207 28.38 5.49 -0.63
CA GLU A 207 28.77 4.14 -0.19
C GLU A 207 27.68 3.10 -0.50
N MET A 208 26.40 3.43 -0.33
CA MET A 208 25.29 2.55 -0.71
C MET A 208 25.20 2.37 -2.23
N GLU A 209 25.39 3.42 -3.02
CA GLU A 209 25.40 3.38 -4.49
C GLU A 209 26.48 2.49 -5.05
N LYS A 210 27.70 2.61 -4.51
CA LYS A 210 28.81 1.75 -4.91
C LYS A 210 28.53 0.26 -4.71
N VAL A 211 27.70 -0.09 -3.74
CA VAL A 211 27.39 -1.50 -3.40
C VAL A 211 26.15 -2.02 -4.12
N LEU A 212 25.10 -1.19 -4.21
CA LEU A 212 23.79 -1.60 -4.68
C LEU A 212 23.55 -1.29 -6.15
N GLU A 213 24.31 -0.36 -6.71
CA GLU A 213 24.23 0.10 -8.10
C GLU A 213 22.81 0.57 -8.50
N ILE A 214 22.01 1.02 -7.52
CA ILE A 214 20.66 1.56 -7.72
C ILE A 214 20.79 3.02 -8.13
N LYS A 215 20.21 3.37 -9.28
CA LYS A 215 20.23 4.73 -9.83
C LYS A 215 18.84 5.14 -10.25
N PRO A 216 18.50 6.43 -10.18
CA PRO A 216 17.35 6.95 -10.91
C PRO A 216 17.46 6.56 -12.39
N GLY A 217 16.33 6.19 -12.99
CA GLY A 217 16.27 5.96 -14.44
C GLY A 217 16.66 7.23 -15.21
N TYR A 218 17.12 7.07 -16.45
CA TYR A 218 17.54 8.20 -17.29
C TYR A 218 16.46 9.29 -17.42
N ASP A 219 15.21 8.86 -17.53
CA ASP A 219 14.02 9.70 -17.68
C ASP A 219 13.35 10.06 -16.34
N SER A 220 14.00 9.75 -15.21
CA SER A 220 13.49 9.99 -13.87
C SER A 220 14.09 11.25 -13.25
N VAL A 221 13.25 12.01 -12.55
CA VAL A 221 13.66 13.12 -11.67
C VAL A 221 13.77 12.71 -10.20
N ALA A 222 13.69 11.41 -9.90
CA ALA A 222 13.88 10.91 -8.54
C ALA A 222 15.30 11.20 -8.06
N THR A 223 15.43 11.64 -6.80
CA THR A 223 16.73 11.86 -6.17
C THR A 223 17.31 10.54 -5.65
N TYR A 224 18.63 10.49 -5.46
CA TYR A 224 19.26 9.34 -4.81
C TYR A 224 18.77 9.20 -3.37
N GLU A 225 18.60 10.33 -2.68
CA GLU A 225 18.01 10.45 -1.35
C GLU A 225 16.66 9.72 -1.29
N TYR A 226 15.74 10.03 -2.20
CA TYR A 226 14.41 9.41 -2.25
C TYR A 226 14.50 7.89 -2.48
N LEU A 227 15.34 7.44 -3.41
CA LEU A 227 15.48 6.01 -3.71
C LEU A 227 16.05 5.23 -2.52
N TYR A 228 17.15 5.69 -1.95
CA TYR A 228 17.81 5.00 -0.84
C TYR A 228 16.99 5.08 0.44
N ALA A 229 16.33 6.21 0.71
CA ALA A 229 15.43 6.34 1.84
C ALA A 229 14.29 5.34 1.75
N ASN A 230 13.62 5.23 0.60
CA ASN A 230 12.38 4.46 0.49
C ASN A 230 12.59 2.97 0.20
N TYR A 231 13.52 2.58 -0.69
CA TYR A 231 13.74 1.17 -1.04
C TYR A 231 14.68 0.42 -0.09
N VAL A 232 15.60 1.15 0.55
CA VAL A 232 16.64 0.53 1.37
C VAL A 232 16.34 0.74 2.84
N ILE A 233 16.31 1.99 3.30
CA ILE A 233 16.26 2.29 4.74
C ILE A 233 14.85 2.11 5.32
N ASN A 234 13.81 2.74 4.74
CA ASN A 234 12.41 2.61 5.21
C ASN A 234 11.91 1.15 5.16
N ARG A 235 12.34 0.39 4.14
CA ARG A 235 12.03 -1.04 4.05
C ARG A 235 12.71 -1.83 5.18
N LYS A 236 13.99 -1.54 5.49
CA LYS A 236 14.69 -2.15 6.62
C LYS A 236 14.04 -1.81 7.97
N ILE A 237 13.70 -0.54 8.18
CA ILE A 237 13.00 -0.09 9.40
C ILE A 237 11.70 -0.87 9.57
N THR A 238 10.88 -0.94 8.52
CA THR A 238 9.61 -1.67 8.56
C THR A 238 9.82 -3.15 8.90
N ALA A 239 10.85 -3.79 8.33
CA ALA A 239 11.17 -5.19 8.62
C ALA A 239 11.54 -5.40 10.10
N LEU A 240 12.35 -4.50 10.66
CA LEU A 240 12.74 -4.52 12.07
C LEU A 240 11.54 -4.28 12.99
N GLU A 241 10.71 -3.29 12.69
CA GLU A 241 9.52 -2.94 13.47
C GLU A 241 8.49 -4.06 13.50
N ARG A 242 8.10 -4.59 12.32
CA ARG A 242 7.15 -5.70 12.23
C ARG A 242 7.66 -6.92 13.00
N SER A 243 8.92 -7.29 12.80
CA SER A 243 9.53 -8.41 13.49
C SER A 243 9.59 -8.20 15.01
N SER A 244 9.97 -7.01 15.46
CA SER A 244 10.06 -6.66 16.87
C SER A 244 8.69 -6.67 17.54
N PHE A 245 7.69 -6.01 16.94
CA PHE A 245 6.35 -5.90 17.51
C PHE A 245 5.69 -7.27 17.59
N ILE A 246 5.70 -8.04 16.50
CA ILE A 246 5.10 -9.38 16.48
C ILE A 246 5.75 -10.30 17.53
N ARG A 247 7.09 -10.28 17.66
CA ARG A 247 7.80 -11.07 18.67
C ARG A 247 7.43 -10.67 20.09
N GLU A 248 7.33 -9.37 20.37
CA GLU A 248 7.03 -8.87 21.72
C GLU A 248 5.58 -9.12 22.11
N ILE A 249 4.64 -9.02 21.17
CA ILE A 249 3.25 -9.41 21.38
C ILE A 249 3.16 -10.92 21.67
N GLY A 250 3.87 -11.75 20.89
CA GLY A 250 3.91 -13.20 21.06
C GLY A 250 4.36 -13.68 22.45
N GLN A 251 5.15 -12.88 23.18
CA GLN A 251 5.55 -13.21 24.55
C GLN A 251 4.39 -13.18 25.55
N LYS A 252 3.28 -12.48 25.22
CA LYS A 252 2.12 -12.32 26.10
C LYS A 252 0.85 -12.94 25.53
N HIS A 253 0.65 -12.83 24.22
CA HIS A 253 -0.59 -13.18 23.53
C HIS A 253 -0.31 -14.02 22.29
N PRO A 254 -1.16 -15.00 21.96
CA PRO A 254 -1.02 -15.76 20.73
C PRO A 254 -1.25 -14.86 19.51
N VAL A 255 -0.34 -14.92 18.54
CA VAL A 255 -0.42 -14.15 17.28
C VAL A 255 -0.46 -15.10 16.09
N ASN A 256 -1.46 -14.93 15.24
CA ASN A 256 -1.51 -15.58 13.94
C ASN A 256 -0.84 -14.68 12.89
N LEU A 257 0.29 -15.14 12.38
CA LEU A 257 1.05 -14.44 11.37
C LEU A 257 0.78 -15.05 10.00
N TYR A 258 0.16 -14.27 9.10
CA TYR A 258 -0.07 -14.64 7.71
C TYR A 258 0.90 -13.86 6.80
N THR A 259 1.96 -14.52 6.35
CA THR A 259 3.04 -13.93 5.55
C THR A 259 3.61 -14.92 4.56
N LYS A 260 4.21 -14.40 3.48
CA LYS A 260 5.01 -15.21 2.53
C LYS A 260 6.30 -15.74 3.16
N ASP A 261 6.83 -15.04 4.17
CA ASP A 261 8.03 -15.46 4.87
C ASP A 261 7.75 -16.62 5.83
N LYS A 262 8.03 -17.84 5.37
CA LYS A 262 7.85 -19.07 6.17
C LYS A 262 8.95 -19.27 7.22
N THR A 263 9.99 -18.46 7.23
CA THR A 263 11.17 -18.63 8.09
C THR A 263 11.04 -17.90 9.43
N PHE A 264 10.16 -16.89 9.51
CA PHE A 264 9.93 -16.17 10.75
C PHE A 264 9.37 -17.10 11.83
N CYS A 265 10.04 -17.11 12.98
CA CYS A 265 9.67 -17.87 14.16
C CYS A 265 9.90 -17.04 15.43
N ALA A 266 8.93 -17.04 16.32
CA ALA A 266 8.98 -16.42 17.63
C ALA A 266 8.03 -17.14 18.60
N GLU A 267 8.32 -17.06 19.90
CA GLU A 267 7.43 -17.61 20.94
C GLU A 267 6.04 -16.97 20.84
N GLY A 268 4.99 -17.80 20.97
CA GLY A 268 3.58 -17.38 20.87
C GLY A 268 3.13 -16.92 19.49
N VAL A 269 3.95 -17.06 18.45
CA VAL A 269 3.60 -16.69 17.07
C VAL A 269 3.39 -17.94 16.22
N ASP A 270 2.17 -18.11 15.71
CA ASP A 270 1.80 -19.16 14.76
C ASP A 270 1.94 -18.61 13.33
N ASN A 271 3.02 -18.99 12.64
CA ASN A 271 3.22 -18.62 11.23
C ASN A 271 2.38 -19.54 10.33
N ARG A 272 1.28 -19.00 9.82
CA ARG A 272 0.28 -19.72 9.03
C ARG A 272 0.52 -19.64 7.52
N GLY A 273 1.62 -19.04 7.08
CA GLY A 273 1.94 -18.85 5.68
C GLY A 273 1.09 -17.78 5.00
N GLU A 274 1.06 -17.78 3.67
CA GLU A 274 0.31 -16.78 2.90
C GLU A 274 -1.19 -17.04 2.99
N ALA A 275 -1.98 -15.99 3.17
CA ALA A 275 -3.44 -16.01 3.05
C ALA A 275 -3.85 -15.50 1.67
N ASP A 276 -4.73 -16.24 0.99
CA ASP A 276 -5.36 -15.77 -0.24
C ASP A 276 -6.16 -14.48 -0.01
N TYR A 277 -5.96 -13.47 -0.86
CA TYR A 277 -6.57 -12.15 -0.71
C TYR A 277 -8.10 -12.17 -0.87
N TYR A 278 -8.65 -12.99 -1.77
CA TYR A 278 -10.09 -12.95 -2.06
C TYR A 278 -10.89 -13.88 -1.17
N VAL A 279 -10.27 -14.97 -0.66
CA VAL A 279 -10.96 -16.04 0.05
C VAL A 279 -10.60 -16.11 1.53
N GLU A 280 -9.31 -16.09 1.87
CA GLU A 280 -8.85 -16.39 3.23
C GLU A 280 -8.68 -15.14 4.09
N MET A 281 -8.08 -14.09 3.54
CA MET A 281 -7.83 -12.82 4.21
C MET A 281 -9.11 -12.21 4.84
N PRO A 282 -10.28 -12.16 4.16
CA PRO A 282 -11.49 -11.64 4.77
C PRO A 282 -11.96 -12.45 5.98
N ILE A 283 -11.76 -13.77 5.95
CA ILE A 283 -12.11 -14.65 7.07
C ILE A 283 -11.19 -14.35 8.26
N VAL A 284 -9.89 -14.21 8.04
CA VAL A 284 -8.93 -13.83 9.09
C VAL A 284 -9.37 -12.53 9.76
N PHE A 285 -9.69 -11.50 8.97
CA PHE A 285 -10.10 -10.20 9.49
C PHE A 285 -11.41 -10.23 10.26
N LYS A 286 -12.39 -11.01 9.80
CA LYS A 286 -13.68 -11.22 10.49
C LYS A 286 -13.57 -12.03 11.79
N THR A 287 -12.53 -12.87 11.93
CA THR A 287 -12.44 -13.86 13.01
C THR A 287 -11.28 -13.64 13.97
N SER A 288 -10.53 -12.57 13.76
CA SER A 288 -9.50 -12.13 14.69
C SER A 288 -10.06 -11.06 15.63
N ALA A 289 -9.77 -11.16 16.93
CA ALA A 289 -10.22 -10.14 17.89
C ALA A 289 -9.53 -8.80 17.59
N ILE A 290 -8.23 -8.80 17.30
CA ILE A 290 -7.45 -7.62 16.88
C ILE A 290 -6.71 -7.91 15.58
N ASN A 291 -6.88 -7.04 14.58
CA ASN A 291 -6.12 -7.08 13.33
C ASN A 291 -5.08 -5.97 13.32
N LEU A 292 -3.80 -6.35 13.27
CA LEU A 292 -2.69 -5.41 13.27
C LEU A 292 -2.44 -4.84 11.87
N ASN A 293 -2.31 -3.52 11.79
CA ASN A 293 -1.74 -2.84 10.63
C ASN A 293 -0.47 -2.07 11.00
N ILE A 294 0.68 -2.62 10.61
CA ILE A 294 1.98 -1.96 10.73
C ILE A 294 2.37 -1.50 9.33
N SER A 295 2.20 -0.22 9.02
CA SER A 295 2.42 0.34 7.69
C SER A 295 3.88 0.25 7.25
N LEU A 296 4.11 0.19 5.93
CA LEU A 296 5.46 0.38 5.39
C LEU A 296 5.87 1.85 5.60
N ARG A 297 7.08 2.11 6.07
CA ARG A 297 7.53 3.47 6.45
C ARG A 297 7.63 4.49 5.33
N SER A 298 7.63 4.06 4.08
CA SER A 298 7.49 4.95 2.91
C SER A 298 6.08 5.53 2.79
N ILE A 299 5.06 4.87 3.36
CA ILE A 299 3.71 5.41 3.51
C ILE A 299 3.75 6.39 4.69
N GLN A 300 3.73 7.69 4.40
CA GLN A 300 4.00 8.72 5.39
C GLN A 300 2.74 9.28 6.06
N LYS A 301 1.68 9.50 5.28
CA LYS A 301 0.38 9.95 5.78
C LYS A 301 -0.77 9.04 5.38
N GLY A 302 -0.63 8.30 4.27
CA GLY A 302 -1.68 7.50 3.65
C GLY A 302 -2.24 6.37 4.50
N ILE A 303 -3.50 6.00 4.22
CA ILE A 303 -4.15 4.81 4.76
C ILE A 303 -3.82 3.62 3.85
N PRO A 304 -3.04 2.61 4.30
CA PRO A 304 -2.74 1.45 3.47
C PRO A 304 -3.99 0.62 3.18
N LEU A 305 -4.01 -0.07 2.03
CA LEU A 305 -5.13 -0.93 1.62
C LEU A 305 -5.57 -1.92 2.71
N ARG A 306 -4.61 -2.55 3.43
CA ARG A 306 -4.89 -3.47 4.54
C ARG A 306 -5.86 -2.88 5.58
N ALA A 307 -5.73 -1.59 5.89
CA ALA A 307 -6.59 -0.97 6.86
C ALA A 307 -8.02 -0.83 6.36
N MET A 308 -8.19 -0.49 5.07
CA MET A 308 -9.50 -0.48 4.42
C MET A 308 -10.09 -1.88 4.36
N ASP A 309 -9.29 -2.91 4.09
CA ASP A 309 -9.73 -4.30 4.07
C ASP A 309 -10.19 -4.78 5.45
N ILE A 310 -9.42 -4.48 6.51
CA ILE A 310 -9.77 -4.84 7.90
C ILE A 310 -11.10 -4.21 8.28
N MET A 311 -11.22 -2.89 8.13
CA MET A 311 -12.43 -2.17 8.49
C MET A 311 -13.62 -2.60 7.61
N GLY A 312 -13.42 -2.73 6.30
CA GLY A 312 -14.43 -3.20 5.36
C GLY A 312 -14.87 -4.65 5.59
N CYS A 313 -14.06 -5.48 6.25
CA CYS A 313 -14.47 -6.80 6.70
C CYS A 313 -15.29 -6.78 8.00
N GLY A 314 -15.38 -5.66 8.71
CA GLY A 314 -15.91 -5.58 10.08
C GLY A 314 -14.93 -6.06 11.14
N GLY A 315 -13.63 -6.11 10.82
CA GLY A 315 -12.57 -6.45 11.75
C GLY A 315 -12.14 -5.23 12.57
N PHE A 316 -11.77 -5.45 13.83
CA PHE A 316 -11.19 -4.39 14.65
C PHE A 316 -9.76 -4.07 14.20
N LEU A 317 -9.53 -2.82 13.79
CA LEU A 317 -8.23 -2.32 13.32
C LEU A 317 -7.42 -1.72 14.48
N LEU A 318 -6.20 -2.21 14.66
CA LEU A 318 -5.15 -1.55 15.45
C LEU A 318 -3.95 -1.20 14.55
N SER A 319 -3.81 0.07 14.19
CA SER A 319 -2.80 0.55 13.22
C SER A 319 -1.71 1.42 13.85
N ASN A 320 -0.52 1.51 13.26
CA ASN A 320 0.34 2.66 13.56
C ASN A 320 -0.36 3.97 13.13
N TYR A 321 -0.02 5.08 13.79
CA TYR A 321 -0.52 6.40 13.41
C TYR A 321 -0.19 6.76 11.96
N GLN A 322 -1.20 7.23 11.22
CA GLN A 322 -1.13 7.83 9.89
C GLN A 322 -2.11 9.01 9.86
N GLU A 323 -1.68 10.18 9.36
CA GLU A 323 -2.48 11.41 9.42
C GLU A 323 -3.80 11.31 8.63
N ASP A 324 -3.79 10.60 7.49
CA ASP A 324 -4.96 10.53 6.61
C ASP A 324 -6.15 9.81 7.24
N TYR A 325 -5.95 8.95 8.25
CA TYR A 325 -7.09 8.39 8.99
C TYR A 325 -7.98 9.49 9.56
N LEU A 326 -7.39 10.54 10.11
CA LEU A 326 -8.11 11.61 10.80
C LEU A 326 -9.00 12.44 9.87
N ARG A 327 -8.83 12.29 8.54
CA ARG A 327 -9.65 12.96 7.52
C ARG A 327 -10.98 12.25 7.28
N PHE A 328 -11.07 10.97 7.62
CA PHE A 328 -12.19 10.09 7.26
C PHE A 328 -12.78 9.35 8.46
N PHE A 329 -11.95 9.07 9.47
CA PHE A 329 -12.26 8.24 10.62
C PHE A 329 -11.93 8.98 11.92
N VAL A 330 -12.68 8.66 12.97
CA VAL A 330 -12.58 9.22 14.32
C VAL A 330 -11.88 8.17 15.21
N PRO A 331 -10.69 8.47 15.76
CA PRO A 331 -9.98 7.57 16.64
C PRO A 331 -10.78 7.19 17.89
N GLY A 332 -10.76 5.91 18.27
CA GLY A 332 -11.52 5.38 19.40
C GLY A 332 -13.01 5.20 19.13
N GLU A 333 -13.50 5.61 17.96
CA GLU A 333 -14.88 5.36 17.52
C GLU A 333 -14.92 4.45 16.30
N ASP A 334 -14.11 4.70 15.27
CA ASP A 334 -14.15 3.92 14.03
C ASP A 334 -12.95 2.98 13.89
N PHE A 335 -11.83 3.32 14.54
CA PHE A 335 -10.59 2.56 14.52
C PHE A 335 -9.70 2.95 15.70
N VAL A 336 -8.63 2.19 15.95
CA VAL A 336 -7.62 2.51 16.96
C VAL A 336 -6.24 2.59 16.32
N TYR A 337 -5.47 3.61 16.70
CA TYR A 337 -4.05 3.68 16.36
C TYR A 337 -3.15 3.60 17.60
N TYR A 338 -1.86 3.32 17.38
CA TYR A 338 -0.82 3.44 18.39
C TYR A 338 0.32 4.37 17.93
N GLU A 339 1.00 4.98 18.90
CA GLU A 339 2.10 5.94 18.67
C GLU A 339 3.46 5.44 19.15
N SER A 340 3.49 4.32 19.86
CA SER A 340 4.74 3.67 20.29
C SER A 340 4.51 2.18 20.49
N LYS A 341 5.60 1.44 20.61
CA LYS A 341 5.54 0.02 20.97
C LYS A 341 4.86 -0.22 22.32
N LYS A 342 5.10 0.64 23.30
CA LYS A 342 4.45 0.55 24.62
C LYS A 342 2.93 0.74 24.48
N ASP A 343 2.53 1.78 23.77
CA ASP A 343 1.12 2.10 23.52
C ASP A 343 0.41 0.97 22.74
N LEU A 344 1.08 0.37 21.76
CA LEU A 344 0.60 -0.82 21.05
C LEU A 344 0.30 -1.97 22.02
N LEU A 345 1.25 -2.32 22.89
CA LEU A 345 1.09 -3.43 23.83
C LEU A 345 0.00 -3.14 24.87
N ASP A 346 -0.05 -1.92 25.40
CA ASP A 346 -1.08 -1.51 26.37
C ASP A 346 -2.48 -1.56 25.74
N LYS A 347 -2.63 -1.13 24.48
CA LYS A 347 -3.90 -1.20 23.74
C LYS A 347 -4.30 -2.64 23.40
N ILE A 348 -3.35 -3.52 23.08
CA ILE A 348 -3.63 -4.95 22.92
C ILE A 348 -4.17 -5.54 24.24
N ASP A 349 -3.46 -5.31 25.35
CA ASP A 349 -3.86 -5.78 26.68
C ASP A 349 -5.27 -5.29 27.04
N TYR A 350 -5.58 -4.03 26.71
CA TYR A 350 -6.89 -3.43 26.94
C TYR A 350 -7.99 -4.02 26.04
N TYR A 351 -7.83 -3.96 24.72
CA TYR A 351 -8.92 -4.30 23.80
C TYR A 351 -9.21 -5.81 23.73
N LEU A 352 -8.28 -6.68 24.13
CA LEU A 352 -8.57 -8.12 24.23
C LEU A 352 -9.65 -8.43 25.27
N ILE A 353 -9.71 -7.69 26.38
CA ILE A 353 -10.69 -7.90 27.46
C ILE A 353 -11.93 -6.99 27.38
N HIS A 354 -11.95 -6.01 26.46
CA HIS A 354 -13.07 -5.08 26.24
C HIS A 354 -13.79 -5.40 24.92
N GLU A 355 -14.41 -6.58 24.83
CA GLU A 355 -15.03 -7.08 23.61
C GLU A 355 -16.16 -6.19 23.07
N ASP A 356 -17.08 -5.73 23.92
CA ASP A 356 -18.22 -4.91 23.47
C ASP A 356 -17.77 -3.59 22.83
N GLU A 357 -16.79 -2.92 23.44
CA GLU A 357 -16.18 -1.69 22.92
C GLU A 357 -15.48 -1.96 21.59
N ARG A 358 -14.68 -3.04 21.54
CA ARG A 358 -13.96 -3.46 20.34
C ARG A 358 -14.90 -3.75 19.16
N LEU A 359 -16.01 -4.44 19.42
CA LEU A 359 -17.02 -4.76 18.40
C LEU A 359 -17.80 -3.52 17.95
N ASP A 360 -18.13 -2.57 18.85
CA ASP A 360 -18.76 -1.31 18.44
C ASP A 360 -17.84 -0.48 17.55
N ILE A 361 -16.54 -0.41 17.88
CA ILE A 361 -15.55 0.30 17.06
C ILE A 361 -15.44 -0.32 15.67
N ALA A 362 -15.27 -1.65 15.61
CA ALA A 362 -15.17 -2.37 14.34
C ALA A 362 -16.41 -2.17 13.45
N ARG A 363 -17.60 -2.19 14.05
CA ARG A 363 -18.86 -1.93 13.34
C ARG A 363 -18.91 -0.51 12.78
N ARG A 364 -18.54 0.52 13.56
CA ARG A 364 -18.53 1.91 13.07
C ARG A 364 -17.51 2.13 11.95
N GLY A 365 -16.32 1.56 12.08
CA GLY A 365 -15.31 1.56 11.01
C GLY A 365 -15.83 0.93 9.73
N HIS A 366 -16.46 -0.23 9.83
CA HIS A 366 -17.14 -0.89 8.72
C HIS A 366 -18.21 -0.01 8.07
N ASP A 367 -19.13 0.54 8.87
CA ASP A 367 -20.24 1.34 8.37
C ASP A 367 -19.74 2.58 7.59
N LYS A 368 -18.64 3.20 8.03
CA LYS A 368 -18.00 4.31 7.29
C LYS A 368 -17.33 3.86 6.00
N VAL A 369 -16.63 2.72 6.00
CA VAL A 369 -16.03 2.19 4.77
C VAL A 369 -17.11 1.86 3.75
N LEU A 370 -18.21 1.25 4.18
CA LEU A 370 -19.37 0.94 3.34
C LEU A 370 -20.02 2.20 2.75
N ALA A 371 -20.12 3.27 3.53
CA ALA A 371 -20.72 4.52 3.09
C ALA A 371 -19.83 5.29 2.09
N ASP A 372 -18.53 5.42 2.40
CA ASP A 372 -17.69 6.46 1.79
C ASP A 372 -16.40 5.94 1.12
N HIS A 373 -16.06 4.65 1.26
CA HIS A 373 -14.78 4.09 0.79
C HIS A 373 -14.95 2.81 -0.03
N THR A 374 -15.94 2.77 -0.91
CA THR A 374 -16.20 1.64 -1.82
C THR A 374 -15.50 1.80 -3.17
N TYR A 375 -15.29 0.69 -3.89
CA TYR A 375 -14.70 0.74 -5.24
C TYR A 375 -15.62 1.47 -6.21
N GLU A 376 -16.94 1.37 -6.03
CA GLU A 376 -17.97 2.08 -6.77
C GLU A 376 -17.81 3.60 -6.59
N GLY A 377 -17.67 4.06 -5.34
CA GLY A 377 -17.45 5.47 -5.03
C GLY A 377 -16.15 6.00 -5.66
N ARG A 378 -15.03 5.30 -5.43
CA ARG A 378 -13.72 5.72 -5.97
C ARG A 378 -13.67 5.71 -7.49
N LEU A 379 -14.28 4.71 -8.13
CA LEU A 379 -14.34 4.65 -9.59
C LEU A 379 -15.18 5.82 -10.14
N GLN A 380 -16.31 6.15 -9.50
CA GLN A 380 -17.12 7.31 -9.90
C GLN A 380 -16.34 8.63 -9.76
N GLU A 381 -15.60 8.82 -8.65
CA GLU A 381 -14.73 10.00 -8.48
C GLU A 381 -13.66 10.11 -9.57
N ILE A 382 -13.02 8.98 -9.93
CA ILE A 382 -12.04 8.93 -11.03
C ILE A 382 -12.68 9.38 -12.34
N ILE A 383 -13.85 8.83 -12.66
CA ILE A 383 -14.59 9.14 -13.88
C ILE A 383 -14.98 10.61 -13.94
N ASP A 384 -15.53 11.14 -12.85
CA ASP A 384 -15.96 12.53 -12.77
C ASP A 384 -14.77 13.45 -13.08
N ILE A 385 -13.61 13.19 -12.46
CA ILE A 385 -12.38 13.96 -12.71
C ILE A 385 -11.89 13.82 -14.17
N VAL A 386 -11.87 12.61 -14.72
CA VAL A 386 -11.38 12.35 -16.09
C VAL A 386 -12.31 12.95 -17.15
N THR A 387 -13.61 13.05 -16.87
CA THR A 387 -14.63 13.49 -17.84
C THR A 387 -15.08 14.94 -17.70
N MET A 388 -14.73 15.63 -16.61
CA MET A 388 -15.05 17.05 -16.38
C MET A 388 -14.36 18.04 -17.34
N GLU A 389 -13.39 17.59 -18.15
CA GLU A 389 -12.67 18.38 -19.16
C GLU A 389 -13.11 18.09 -20.60
#